data_AF-A0AA87ANX1-F1
#
_entry.id   AF-A0AA87ANX1-F1
#
_cell.length_a   1.000
_cell.length_b   1.000
_cell.length_c   1.000
_cell.angle_alpha   90.00
_cell.angle_beta   90.00
_cell.angle_gamma   90.00
#
_symmetry.space_group_name_H-M   'P 1'
#
loop_
_entity.id
_entity.type
_entity.pdbx_description
1 polymer ?
#
loop_
_entity_poly.entity_id
_entity_poly.type
_entity_poly.pdbx_seq_one_letter_code
_entity_poly.pdbx_strand_id
1 'polypeptide(L)'
;MTEYIGELYPIALDVGITPTLFWEYSIQEITDIIDSRNRVLEFNRKNEYIRDYYLAKSVVEWLAPMLSKDAKPPELWNCAPDYVFEKEKEEIEKKRVEYELELHKERMREFAMRFNSQRANNML
;
A
#
# COMPACT_ATOMS: atom_id res chain seq x y z
N MET A 1 22.06 -13.74 -26.10
CA MET A 1 22.49 -12.32 -26.18
C MET A 1 21.67 -11.56 -27.21
N THR A 2 21.58 -12.04 -28.46
CA THR A 2 20.75 -11.39 -29.50
C THR A 2 19.25 -11.38 -29.18
N GLU A 3 18.74 -12.45 -28.59
CA GLU A 3 17.33 -12.56 -28.14
C GLU A 3 17.01 -11.55 -27.03
N TYR A 4 17.87 -11.45 -26.01
CA TYR A 4 17.75 -10.47 -24.93
C TYR A 4 17.76 -9.01 -25.43
N ILE A 5 18.62 -8.67 -26.39
CA ILE A 5 18.62 -7.34 -27.02
C ILE A 5 17.32 -7.11 -27.81
N GLY A 6 16.82 -8.15 -28.48
CA GLY A 6 15.54 -8.11 -29.20
C GLY A 6 14.34 -7.86 -28.30
N GLU A 7 14.35 -8.38 -27.07
CA GLU A 7 13.33 -8.11 -26.05
C GLU A 7 13.48 -6.74 -25.40
N LEU A 8 14.71 -6.29 -25.15
CA LEU A 8 15.00 -5.01 -24.51
C LEU A 8 14.67 -3.82 -25.40
N TYR A 9 14.89 -3.95 -26.72
CA TYR A 9 14.67 -2.87 -27.69
C TYR A 9 13.27 -2.27 -27.67
N PRO A 10 12.16 -3.03 -27.80
CA PRO A 10 10.81 -2.46 -27.74
C PRO A 10 10.53 -1.79 -26.39
N ILE A 11 10.98 -2.38 -25.28
CA ILE A 11 10.80 -1.81 -23.94
C ILE A 11 11.52 -0.46 -23.82
N ALA A 12 12.73 -0.36 -24.37
CA ALA A 12 13.50 0.88 -24.43
C ALA A 12 12.74 1.98 -25.20
N LEU A 13 12.11 1.62 -26.33
CA LEU A 13 11.28 2.55 -27.09
C LEU A 13 10.05 3.00 -26.31
N ASP A 14 9.38 2.09 -25.59
CA ASP A 14 8.19 2.41 -24.77
C ASP A 14 8.53 3.39 -23.63
N VAL A 15 9.74 3.30 -23.07
CA VAL A 15 10.24 4.27 -22.08
C VAL A 15 10.83 5.53 -22.72
N GLY A 16 10.76 5.68 -24.04
CA GLY A 16 11.13 6.87 -24.78
C GLY A 16 12.61 6.99 -25.15
N ILE A 17 13.40 5.90 -25.04
CA ILE A 17 14.76 5.87 -25.57
C ILE A 17 14.68 5.81 -27.10
N THR A 18 15.42 6.67 -27.79
CA THR A 18 15.40 6.67 -29.26
C THR A 18 16.22 5.49 -29.80
N PRO A 19 15.97 5.04 -31.04
CA PRO A 19 16.79 4.01 -31.68
C PRO A 19 18.29 4.31 -31.67
N THR A 20 18.67 5.58 -31.83
CA THR A 20 20.08 6.00 -31.77
C THR A 20 20.67 5.81 -30.38
N LEU A 21 19.99 6.33 -29.35
CA LEU A 21 20.45 6.22 -27.96
C LEU A 21 20.49 4.77 -27.47
N PHE A 22 19.61 3.91 -27.97
CA PHE A 22 19.63 2.49 -27.64
C PHE A 22 20.95 1.80 -28.03
N TRP A 23 21.51 2.14 -29.20
CA TRP A 23 22.77 1.56 -29.64
C TRP A 23 24.00 2.27 -29.05
N GLU A 24 23.82 3.49 -28.52
CA GLU A 24 24.88 4.26 -27.86
C GLU A 24 25.02 3.92 -26.37
N TYR A 25 23.90 3.62 -25.70
CA TYR A 25 23.89 3.24 -24.28
C TYR A 25 24.32 1.79 -24.08
N SER A 26 24.97 1.58 -22.94
CA SER A 26 25.16 0.23 -22.41
C SER A 26 23.81 -0.36 -21.97
N ILE A 27 23.76 -1.69 -21.94
CA ILE A 27 22.60 -2.42 -21.41
C ILE A 27 22.26 -1.97 -19.98
N GLN A 28 23.27 -1.68 -19.16
CA GLN A 28 23.07 -1.21 -17.79
C GLN A 28 22.37 0.15 -17.77
N GLU A 29 22.83 1.12 -18.57
CA GLU A 29 22.22 2.45 -18.63
C GLU A 29 20.77 2.39 -19.11
N ILE A 30 20.48 1.56 -20.12
CA ILE A 30 19.12 1.32 -20.60
C ILE A 30 18.25 0.75 -19.47
N THR A 31 18.77 -0.22 -18.72
CA THR A 31 18.07 -0.85 -17.60
C THR A 31 17.80 0.16 -16.48
N ASP A 32 18.78 0.98 -16.12
CA ASP A 32 18.64 2.02 -15.10
C ASP A 32 17.57 3.06 -15.48
N ILE A 33 17.50 3.45 -16.76
CA ILE A 33 16.47 4.35 -17.29
C ILE A 33 15.09 3.71 -17.20
N ILE A 34 14.95 2.45 -17.65
CA ILE A 34 13.69 1.70 -17.58
C ILE A 34 13.21 1.61 -16.13
N ASP A 35 14.09 1.20 -15.21
CA ASP A 35 13.76 1.06 -13.80
C ASP A 35 13.38 2.39 -13.16
N SER A 36 14.08 3.47 -13.50
CA SER A 36 13.74 4.82 -13.05
C SER A 36 12.35 5.23 -13.51
N ARG A 37 12.02 4.99 -14.77
CA ARG A 37 10.69 5.33 -15.31
C ARG A 37 9.59 4.48 -14.69
N ASN A 38 9.86 3.19 -14.47
CA ASN A 38 8.94 2.29 -13.78
C ASN A 38 8.62 2.77 -12.36
N ARG A 39 9.63 3.20 -11.58
CA ARG A 39 9.41 3.77 -10.23
C ARG A 39 8.49 4.99 -10.26
N VAL A 40 8.70 5.90 -11.22
CA VAL A 40 7.87 7.10 -11.38
C VAL A 40 6.45 6.73 -11.80
N LEU A 41 6.29 5.80 -12.74
CA LEU A 41 4.97 5.33 -13.20
C LEU A 41 4.19 4.65 -12.07
N GLU A 42 4.83 3.78 -11.31
CA GLU A 42 4.22 3.13 -10.14
C GLU A 42 3.78 4.16 -9.09
N PHE A 43 4.65 5.12 -8.79
CA PHE A 43 4.34 6.21 -7.85
C PHE A 43 3.14 7.04 -8.33
N ASN A 44 3.12 7.43 -9.60
CA ASN A 44 2.02 8.23 -10.17
C ASN A 44 0.70 7.46 -10.18
N ARG A 45 0.71 6.18 -10.59
CA ARG A 45 -0.49 5.31 -10.54
C ARG A 45 -1.04 5.21 -9.13
N LYS A 46 -0.17 5.00 -8.13
CA LYS A 46 -0.59 4.97 -6.71
C LYS A 46 -1.25 6.29 -6.30
N ASN A 47 -0.64 7.42 -6.64
CA ASN A 47 -1.18 8.73 -6.31
C ASN A 47 -2.52 9.01 -6.99
N GLU A 48 -2.74 8.53 -8.22
CA GLU A 48 -4.02 8.63 -8.90
C GLU A 48 -5.13 7.91 -8.11
N TYR A 49 -4.91 6.66 -7.72
CA TYR A 49 -5.90 5.92 -6.91
C TYR A 49 -6.14 6.57 -5.55
N ILE A 50 -5.09 7.08 -4.89
CA ILE A 50 -5.22 7.80 -3.62
C ILE A 50 -6.06 9.06 -3.80
N ARG A 51 -5.77 9.85 -4.84
CA ARG A 51 -6.54 11.07 -5.17
C ARG A 51 -7.99 10.73 -5.43
N ASP A 52 -8.26 9.72 -6.25
CA ASP A 52 -9.62 9.33 -6.64
C ASP A 52 -10.42 8.81 -5.44
N TYR A 53 -9.77 8.06 -4.53
CA TYR A 53 -10.34 7.68 -3.25
C TYR A 53 -10.70 8.91 -2.39
N TYR A 54 -9.79 9.88 -2.22
CA TYR A 54 -10.08 11.08 -1.44
C TYR A 54 -11.20 11.92 -2.05
N LEU A 55 -11.28 11.95 -3.38
CA LEU A 55 -12.37 12.60 -4.10
C LEU A 55 -13.70 11.89 -3.80
N ALA A 56 -13.77 10.56 -4.00
CA ALA A 56 -14.97 9.77 -3.72
C ALA A 56 -15.39 9.90 -2.25
N LYS A 57 -14.43 9.85 -1.32
CA LYS A 57 -14.66 10.04 0.10
C LYS A 57 -15.26 11.42 0.39
N SER A 58 -14.68 12.47 -0.16
CA SER A 58 -15.19 13.84 0.01
C SER A 58 -16.62 13.94 -0.51
N VAL A 59 -16.90 13.44 -1.71
CA VAL A 59 -18.26 13.43 -2.28
C VAL A 59 -19.26 12.72 -1.35
N VAL A 60 -18.91 11.55 -0.81
CA VAL A 60 -19.77 10.85 0.13
C VAL A 60 -19.95 11.63 1.43
N GLU A 61 -18.90 12.21 2.00
CA GLU A 61 -18.99 13.00 3.23
C GLU A 61 -19.92 14.22 3.06
N TRP A 62 -19.86 14.91 1.92
CA TRP A 62 -20.73 16.04 1.62
C TRP A 62 -22.18 15.64 1.33
N LEU A 63 -22.40 14.52 0.64
CA LEU A 63 -23.73 14.12 0.17
C LEU A 63 -24.46 13.14 1.11
N ALA A 64 -23.75 12.35 1.91
CA ALA A 64 -24.34 11.36 2.81
C ALA A 64 -25.41 11.95 3.74
N PRO A 65 -25.20 13.11 4.39
CA PRO A 65 -26.22 13.73 5.22
C PRO A 65 -27.53 14.06 4.47
N MET A 66 -27.47 14.23 3.15
CA MET A 66 -28.62 14.55 2.28
C MET A 66 -29.30 13.31 1.71
N LEU A 67 -28.56 12.21 1.48
CA LEU A 67 -29.04 11.03 0.75
C LEU A 67 -29.34 9.85 1.67
N SER A 68 -28.47 9.56 2.64
CA SER A 68 -28.63 8.45 3.58
C SER A 68 -27.61 8.53 4.71
N LYS A 69 -28.07 8.34 5.96
CA LYS A 69 -27.19 8.27 7.14
C LYS A 69 -26.25 7.06 7.12
N ASP A 70 -26.53 6.06 6.30
CA ASP A 70 -25.76 4.82 6.21
C ASP A 70 -24.76 4.82 5.05
N ALA A 71 -24.71 5.89 4.25
CA ALA A 71 -23.76 5.99 3.15
C ALA A 71 -22.33 6.11 3.70
N LYS A 72 -21.49 5.11 3.42
CA LYS A 72 -20.08 5.07 3.80
C LYS A 72 -19.20 5.22 2.57
N PRO A 73 -18.11 6.00 2.65
CA PRO A 73 -17.16 6.07 1.57
C PRO A 73 -16.54 4.68 1.33
N PRO A 74 -16.24 4.32 0.07
CA PRO A 74 -15.54 3.08 -0.22
C PRO A 74 -14.15 3.12 0.42
N GLU A 75 -13.63 1.99 0.87
CA GLU A 75 -12.23 1.92 1.33
C GLU A 75 -11.25 2.09 0.17
N LEU A 76 -10.05 2.61 0.44
CA LEU A 76 -9.01 2.82 -0.57
C LEU A 76 -8.70 1.53 -1.35
N TRP A 77 -8.66 0.39 -0.66
CA TRP A 77 -8.39 -0.91 -1.26
C TRP A 77 -9.46 -1.35 -2.25
N ASN A 78 -10.70 -0.89 -2.09
CA ASN A 78 -11.79 -1.19 -3.01
C ASN A 78 -11.78 -0.28 -4.24
N CYS A 79 -10.96 0.78 -4.22
CA CYS A 79 -10.86 1.77 -5.30
C CYS A 79 -9.69 1.49 -6.25
N ALA A 80 -8.82 0.52 -5.95
CA ALA A 80 -7.64 0.17 -6.73
C ALA A 80 -7.55 -1.35 -6.93
N PRO A 81 -6.91 -1.82 -8.01
CA PRO A 81 -6.56 -3.23 -8.15
C PRO A 81 -5.64 -3.72 -7.02
N ASP A 82 -5.79 -4.98 -6.60
CA ASP A 82 -5.06 -5.56 -5.46
C ASP A 82 -3.53 -5.44 -5.59
N TYR A 83 -2.99 -5.58 -6.82
CA TYR A 83 -1.55 -5.54 -7.08
C TYR A 83 -0.90 -4.16 -6.86
N VAL A 84 -1.69 -3.09 -6.74
CA VAL A 84 -1.16 -1.74 -6.60
C VAL A 84 -0.61 -1.50 -5.19
N PHE A 85 -1.30 -2.01 -4.17
CA PHE A 85 -0.99 -1.74 -2.75
C PHE A 85 -0.73 -3.01 -1.94
N GLU A 86 -0.38 -4.12 -2.59
CA GLU A 86 -0.20 -5.41 -1.93
C GLU A 86 0.82 -5.34 -0.79
N LYS A 87 1.98 -4.72 -1.03
CA LYS A 87 3.04 -4.56 -0.01
C LYS A 87 2.57 -3.70 1.16
N GLU A 88 1.93 -2.57 0.89
CA GLU A 88 1.40 -1.67 1.92
C GLU A 88 0.30 -2.35 2.75
N LYS A 89 -0.57 -3.13 2.10
CA LYS A 89 -1.65 -3.89 2.76
C LYS A 89 -1.08 -4.94 3.71
N GLU A 90 -0.06 -5.69 3.29
CA GLU A 90 0.63 -6.65 4.15
C GLU A 90 1.29 -5.98 5.37
N GLU A 91 1.96 -4.84 5.18
CA GLU A 91 2.58 -4.09 6.28
C GLU A 91 1.55 -3.58 7.28
N ILE A 92 0.42 -3.05 6.79
CA ILE A 92 -0.66 -2.56 7.64
C ILE A 92 -1.28 -3.72 8.42
N GLU A 93 -1.51 -4.86 7.80
CA GLU A 93 -2.07 -6.04 8.47
C GLU A 93 -1.12 -6.56 9.55
N LYS A 94 0.19 -6.65 9.26
CA LYS A 94 1.20 -7.03 10.27
C LYS A 94 1.16 -6.10 11.49
N LYS A 95 1.11 -4.79 11.26
CA LYS A 95 1.00 -3.80 12.33
C LYS A 95 -0.30 -3.95 13.13
N ARG A 96 -1.42 -4.27 12.46
CA ARG A 96 -2.70 -4.51 13.11
C ARG A 96 -2.64 -5.71 14.04
N VAL A 97 -2.09 -6.83 13.56
CA VAL A 97 -1.91 -8.05 14.34
C VAL A 97 -0.98 -7.82 15.55
N GLU A 98 0.13 -7.11 15.35
CA GLU A 98 1.05 -6.78 16.44
C GLU A 98 0.38 -5.91 17.51
N TYR A 99 -0.38 -4.91 17.09
CA TYR A 99 -1.15 -4.05 18.00
C TYR A 99 -2.21 -4.84 18.79
N GLU A 100 -2.97 -5.71 18.12
CA GLU A 100 -3.97 -6.57 18.77
C GLU A 100 -3.33 -7.52 19.80
N LEU A 101 -2.13 -8.04 19.50
CA LEU A 101 -1.38 -8.90 20.40
C LEU A 101 -0.91 -8.16 21.66
N GLU A 102 -0.39 -6.94 21.51
CA GLU A 102 0.01 -6.12 22.66
C GLU A 102 -1.18 -5.75 23.55
N LEU A 103 -2.30 -5.35 22.94
CA LEU A 103 -3.53 -5.07 23.68
C LEU A 103 -4.02 -6.31 24.45
N HIS A 104 -3.91 -7.49 23.86
CA HIS A 104 -4.25 -8.75 24.53
C HIS A 104 -3.33 -9.03 25.74
N LYS A 105 -2.01 -8.84 25.59
CA LYS A 105 -1.05 -9.01 26.69
C LYS A 105 -1.34 -8.07 27.86
N GLU A 106 -1.69 -6.81 27.56
CA GLU A 106 -2.07 -5.84 28.59
C GLU A 106 -3.33 -6.26 29.33
N ARG A 107 -4.38 -6.67 28.62
CA ARG A 107 -5.62 -7.20 29.24
C ARG A 107 -5.34 -8.39 30.16
N MET A 108 -4.46 -9.30 29.73
CA MET A 108 -4.05 -10.45 30.55
C MET A 108 -3.27 -10.03 31.79
N ARG A 109 -2.39 -9.02 31.68
CA ARG A 109 -1.67 -8.45 32.83
C ARG A 109 -2.64 -7.83 33.83
N GLU A 110 -3.59 -7.01 33.38
CA GLU A 110 -4.61 -6.42 34.24
C GLU A 110 -5.46 -7.48 34.94
N PHE A 111 -5.86 -8.51 34.21
CA PHE A 111 -6.61 -9.64 34.78
C PHE A 111 -5.82 -10.34 35.89
N ALA A 112 -4.54 -10.65 35.65
CA ALA A 112 -3.68 -11.28 36.64
C ALA A 112 -3.49 -10.39 37.89
N MET A 113 -3.31 -9.07 37.72
CA MET A 113 -3.21 -8.12 38.83
C MET A 113 -4.50 -8.07 39.67
N ARG A 114 -5.67 -8.05 39.02
CA ARG A 114 -6.98 -8.10 39.70
C ARG A 114 -7.15 -9.41 40.48
N PHE A 115 -6.81 -10.53 39.89
CA PHE A 115 -6.92 -11.83 40.55
C PHE A 115 -5.98 -11.95 41.75
N ASN A 116 -4.73 -11.50 41.61
CA ASN A 116 -3.74 -11.53 42.68
C ASN A 116 -4.12 -10.61 43.86
N SER A 117 -4.61 -9.40 43.58
CA SER A 117 -5.07 -8.47 44.63
C SER A 117 -6.28 -9.01 45.39
N GLN A 118 -7.24 -9.66 44.72
CA GLN A 118 -8.36 -10.34 45.38
C GLN A 118 -7.90 -11.50 46.28
N ARG A 119 -6.93 -12.29 45.82
CA ARG A 119 -6.34 -13.38 46.62
C ARG A 119 -5.61 -12.86 47.86
N ALA A 120 -4.83 -11.79 47.72
CA ALA A 120 -4.13 -11.16 48.84
C ALA A 120 -5.10 -10.57 49.88
N ASN A 121 -6.19 -9.93 49.43
CA ASN A 121 -7.22 -9.41 50.32
C ASN A 121 -8.03 -10.51 51.03
N ASN A 122 -8.23 -11.67 50.41
CA ASN A 122 -8.95 -12.81 51.02
C ASN A 122 -8.08 -13.66 51.99
N MET A 123 -6.78 -13.36 52.11
CA MET A 123 -5.86 -14.03 53.05
C MET A 123 -5.58 -13.21 54.33
N LEU A 124 -6.16 -12.00 54.44
CA LEU A 124 -6.20 -11.17 55.64
C LEU A 124 -7.54 -11.35 56.36
#